data_AF-A0A9W4SWB8-F1
#
_entry.id   AF-A0A9W4SWB8-F1
#
_cell.length_a   1.000
_cell.length_b   1.000
_cell.length_c   1.000
_cell.angle_alpha   90.00
_cell.angle_beta   90.00
_cell.angle_gamma   90.00
#
_symmetry.space_group_name_H-M   'P 1'
#
loop_
_entity.id
_entity.type
_entity.pdbx_description
1 polymer ?
#
loop_
_entity_poly.entity_id
_entity_poly.type
_entity_poly.pdbx_seq_one_letter_code
_entity_poly.pdbx_strand_id
1 'polypeptide(L)'
;MSTIADQVCQSNLPDLPSQHPEPLIEGIPTLYIVAKLHEMGSSYFQDKFSAFAELRIEGIDKSFWIHREYLELQSSFFKKVLEQVGQGDMILISLPSPATFEPILEYLYTGNDDKLYDLLNLDNYYDFWQNVVCLGLGSDIRNIILSFSQNEVDI
;
A
#
# COMPACT_ATOMS: atom_id res chain seq x y z
N MET A 1 20.88 -15.65 -10.21
CA MET A 1 20.70 -15.50 -8.75
C MET A 1 19.37 -14.81 -8.57
N SER A 2 18.34 -15.56 -8.17
CA SER A 2 16.96 -15.09 -8.07
C SER A 2 16.74 -14.62 -6.63
N THR A 3 16.35 -13.36 -6.44
CA THR A 3 16.03 -12.81 -5.12
C THR A 3 14.61 -13.21 -4.74
N ILE A 4 14.35 -13.33 -3.44
CA ILE A 4 13.05 -13.75 -2.88
C ILE A 4 11.89 -12.85 -3.38
N ALA A 5 12.17 -11.59 -3.76
CA ALA A 5 11.19 -10.65 -4.30
C ALA A 5 10.68 -10.99 -5.72
N ASP A 6 11.54 -11.55 -6.59
CA ASP A 6 11.17 -11.90 -7.98
C ASP A 6 10.09 -13.00 -8.03
N GLN A 7 10.12 -13.90 -7.04
CA GLN A 7 9.13 -14.97 -6.92
C GLN A 7 7.80 -14.48 -6.34
N VAL A 8 7.77 -13.41 -5.54
CA VAL A 8 6.54 -12.96 -4.85
C VAL A 8 5.62 -12.14 -5.77
N CYS A 9 6.16 -11.34 -6.69
CA CYS A 9 5.30 -10.58 -7.62
C CYS A 9 4.70 -11.46 -8.73
N GLN A 10 5.38 -12.55 -9.12
CA GLN A 10 4.96 -13.41 -10.24
C GLN A 10 4.14 -14.64 -9.83
N SER A 11 4.17 -15.05 -8.55
CA SER A 11 3.42 -16.24 -8.07
C SER A 11 2.03 -15.94 -7.49
N ASN A 12 1.62 -14.68 -7.44
CA ASN A 12 0.39 -14.25 -6.80
C ASN A 12 -0.62 -13.62 -7.78
N LEU A 13 -1.11 -14.37 -8.77
CA LEU A 13 -2.50 -14.15 -9.17
C LEU A 13 -3.35 -14.78 -8.07
N PRO A 14 -3.98 -14.01 -7.16
CA PRO A 14 -4.66 -14.62 -6.03
C PRO A 14 -6.03 -15.14 -6.48
N ASP A 15 -6.41 -16.32 -5.99
CA ASP A 15 -7.83 -16.58 -5.73
C ASP A 15 -8.38 -15.40 -4.90
N LEU A 16 -9.57 -14.92 -5.28
CA LEU A 16 -10.23 -13.77 -4.67
C LEU A 16 -10.21 -13.92 -3.13
N PRO A 17 -9.54 -13.03 -2.37
CA PRO A 17 -9.43 -13.20 -0.93
C PRO A 17 -10.82 -13.11 -0.29
N SER A 18 -11.07 -13.93 0.74
CA SER A 18 -12.27 -13.77 1.57
C SER A 18 -12.35 -12.32 2.05
N GLN A 19 -13.49 -11.67 1.81
CA GLN A 19 -13.68 -10.21 1.95
C GLN A 19 -13.61 -9.67 3.39
N HIS A 20 -13.13 -10.45 4.35
CA HIS A 20 -13.08 -10.06 5.76
C HIS A 20 -11.67 -10.24 6.31
N PRO A 21 -10.86 -9.17 6.36
CA PRO A 21 -9.62 -9.17 7.12
C PRO A 21 -9.94 -9.50 8.58
N GLU A 22 -9.22 -10.46 9.18
CA GLU A 22 -9.32 -10.66 10.63
C GLU A 22 -8.98 -9.36 11.35
N PRO A 23 -9.79 -8.96 12.36
CA PRO A 23 -9.59 -7.70 13.04
C PRO A 23 -8.34 -7.74 13.91
N LEU A 24 -7.54 -6.67 13.89
CA LEU A 24 -6.38 -6.52 14.79
C LEU A 24 -6.80 -6.52 16.27
N ILE A 25 -8.02 -6.06 16.56
CA ILE A 25 -8.59 -6.01 17.91
C ILE A 25 -9.91 -6.76 17.89
N GLU A 26 -10.00 -7.80 18.72
CA GLU A 26 -11.20 -8.63 18.82
C GLU A 26 -12.46 -7.79 19.10
N GLY A 27 -13.51 -8.00 18.31
CA GLY A 27 -14.77 -7.28 18.43
C GLY A 27 -14.79 -5.88 17.81
N ILE A 28 -13.67 -5.37 17.29
CA ILE A 28 -13.63 -4.07 16.58
C ILE A 28 -13.53 -4.32 15.06
N PRO A 29 -14.46 -3.78 14.24
CA PRO A 29 -14.37 -3.90 12.80
C PRO A 29 -13.10 -3.28 12.23
N THR A 30 -12.42 -3.98 11.32
CA THR A 30 -11.20 -3.48 10.66
C THR A 30 -11.39 -2.11 10.01
N LEU A 31 -12.53 -1.88 9.35
CA LEU A 31 -12.84 -0.59 8.73
C LEU A 31 -12.87 0.57 9.74
N TYR A 32 -13.35 0.32 10.96
CA TYR A 32 -13.35 1.32 12.01
C TYR A 32 -11.92 1.66 12.46
N ILE A 33 -11.06 0.64 12.59
CA ILE A 33 -9.65 0.82 12.94
C ILE A 33 -8.93 1.64 11.85
N VAL A 34 -9.11 1.27 10.58
CA VAL A 34 -8.52 1.99 9.44
C VAL A 34 -8.96 3.44 9.41
N ALA A 35 -10.27 3.73 9.58
CA ALA A 35 -10.77 5.10 9.63
C ALA A 35 -10.12 5.93 10.76
N LYS A 36 -9.90 5.32 11.93
CA LYS A 36 -9.20 5.97 13.05
C LYS A 36 -7.72 6.19 12.79
N LEU A 37 -7.06 5.26 12.10
CA LEU A 37 -5.69 5.45 11.65
C LEU A 37 -5.60 6.63 10.65
N HIS A 38 -6.52 6.71 9.70
CA HIS A 38 -6.56 7.82 8.73
C HIS A 38 -6.70 9.20 9.38
N GLU A 39 -7.51 9.32 10.45
CA GLU A 39 -7.62 10.58 11.24
C GLU A 39 -6.28 11.05 11.81
N MET A 40 -5.37 10.13 12.12
CA MET A 40 -4.04 10.42 12.70
C MET A 40 -2.92 10.37 11.65
N GLY A 41 -3.21 9.91 10.44
CA GLY A 41 -2.26 9.51 9.41
C GLY A 41 -1.19 10.55 9.11
N SER A 42 -1.59 11.81 8.97
CA SER A 42 -0.68 12.91 8.65
C SER A 42 0.39 13.14 9.71
N SER A 43 0.15 12.77 10.98
CA SER A 43 1.13 12.89 12.05
C SER A 43 2.14 11.73 12.06
N TYR A 44 1.76 10.57 11.51
CA TYR A 44 2.60 9.36 11.48
C TYR A 44 3.27 9.11 10.14
N PHE A 45 2.77 9.70 9.05
CA PHE A 45 3.35 9.54 7.74
C PHE A 45 4.80 10.02 7.73
N GLN A 46 5.72 9.10 7.42
CA GLN A 46 7.16 9.31 7.43
C GLN A 46 7.76 9.68 8.80
N ASP A 47 7.04 9.49 9.91
CA ASP A 47 7.61 9.67 11.25
C ASP A 47 8.59 8.52 11.57
N LYS A 48 9.89 8.85 11.52
CA LYS A 48 10.96 7.92 11.85
C LYS A 48 10.95 7.48 13.32
N PHE A 49 10.48 8.32 14.24
CA PHE A 49 10.64 8.08 15.67
C PHE A 49 9.72 6.98 16.20
N SER A 50 8.51 6.86 15.67
CA SER A 50 7.56 5.80 16.02
C SER A 50 7.50 4.65 15.01
N ALA A 51 8.25 4.73 13.91
CA ALA A 51 8.20 3.74 12.84
C ALA A 51 8.53 2.32 13.32
N PHE A 52 7.79 1.37 12.76
CA PHE A 52 8.01 -0.06 12.94
C PHE A 52 9.30 -0.51 12.22
N ALA A 53 9.49 -0.09 10.97
CA ALA A 53 10.59 -0.54 10.12
C ALA A 53 10.99 0.53 9.09
N GLU A 54 12.19 0.36 8.53
CA GLU A 54 12.63 1.06 7.33
C GLU A 54 12.22 0.24 6.09
N LEU A 55 11.46 0.82 5.18
CA LEU A 55 11.13 0.23 3.89
C LEU A 55 11.93 0.92 2.78
N ARG A 56 12.54 0.12 1.91
CA ARG A 56 13.22 0.54 0.69
C ARG A 56 12.58 -0.10 -0.52
N ILE A 57 12.50 0.67 -1.59
CA ILE A 57 11.98 0.21 -2.88
C ILE A 57 13.15 0.12 -3.86
N GLU A 58 13.33 -1.04 -4.50
CA GLU A 58 14.32 -1.18 -5.57
C GLU A 58 14.08 -0.15 -6.68
N GLY A 59 15.16 0.52 -7.11
CA GLY A 59 15.08 1.60 -8.11
C GLY A 59 14.79 2.99 -7.55
N ILE A 60 14.61 3.15 -6.23
CA ILE A 60 14.46 4.46 -5.57
C ILE A 60 15.52 4.61 -4.49
N ASP A 61 16.28 5.70 -4.54
CA ASP A 61 17.23 6.09 -3.49
C ASP A 61 16.52 6.89 -2.37
N LYS A 62 15.56 6.25 -1.71
CA LYS A 62 14.77 6.84 -0.62
C LYS A 62 14.31 5.75 0.35
N SER A 63 14.38 6.08 1.64
CA SER A 63 13.82 5.27 2.73
C SER A 63 12.41 5.77 3.08
N PHE A 64 11.53 4.82 3.40
CA PHE A 64 10.18 5.05 3.88
C PHE A 64 10.07 4.53 5.31
N TRP A 65 9.60 5.37 6.24
CA TRP A 65 9.42 4.97 7.63
C TRP A 65 7.99 4.49 7.82
N ILE A 66 7.81 3.18 8.00
CA ILE A 66 6.49 2.54 7.94
C ILE A 66 5.99 2.11 9.33
N HIS A 67 4.68 2.21 9.51
CA HIS A 67 3.95 1.74 10.68
C HIS A 67 3.11 0.53 10.27
N ARG A 68 3.22 -0.55 11.06
CA ARG A 68 2.74 -1.87 10.69
C ARG A 68 1.24 -1.88 10.39
N GLU A 69 0.45 -1.29 11.29
CA GLU A 69 -1.00 -1.28 11.27
C GLU A 69 -1.58 -0.56 10.05
N TYR A 70 -0.91 0.49 9.55
CA TYR A 70 -1.35 1.18 8.33
C TYR A 70 -1.19 0.29 7.08
N LEU A 71 -0.19 -0.58 7.06
CA LEU A 71 0.13 -1.39 5.89
C LEU A 71 -0.60 -2.74 5.94
N GLU A 72 -0.50 -3.49 7.03
CA GLU A 72 -1.05 -4.86 7.14
C GLU A 72 -2.58 -4.90 7.05
N LEU A 73 -3.27 -3.88 7.55
CA LEU A 73 -4.73 -3.80 7.50
C LEU A 73 -5.28 -3.59 6.09
N GLN A 74 -4.47 -2.97 5.22
CA GLN A 74 -4.91 -2.45 3.93
C GLN A 74 -4.24 -3.18 2.75
N SER A 75 -3.24 -4.03 3.02
CA SER A 75 -2.44 -4.74 2.01
C SER A 75 -2.20 -6.20 2.40
N SER A 76 -2.70 -7.11 1.57
CA SER A 76 -2.42 -8.54 1.71
C SER A 76 -0.94 -8.88 1.47
N PHE A 77 -0.24 -8.10 0.64
CA PHE A 77 1.19 -8.21 0.44
C PHE A 77 1.95 -7.85 1.72
N PHE A 78 1.70 -6.67 2.29
CA PHE A 78 2.40 -6.22 3.48
C PHE A 78 2.06 -7.06 4.70
N LYS A 79 0.83 -7.57 4.83
CA LYS A 79 0.49 -8.55 5.87
C LYS A 79 1.48 -9.73 5.86
N LYS A 80 1.72 -10.34 4.69
CA LYS A 80 2.66 -11.47 4.56
C LYS A 80 4.13 -11.07 4.79
N VAL A 81 4.54 -9.90 4.28
CA VAL A 81 5.92 -9.43 4.41
C VAL A 81 6.25 -9.10 5.86
N LEU A 82 5.35 -8.39 6.55
CA LEU A 82 5.58 -7.88 7.89
C LEU A 82 5.45 -8.98 8.95
N GLU A 83 4.74 -10.08 8.70
CA GLU A 83 4.75 -11.29 9.55
C GLU A 83 6.15 -11.90 9.71
N GLN A 84 7.07 -11.64 8.76
CA GLN A 84 8.40 -12.25 8.70
C GLN A 84 9.52 -11.35 9.23
N VAL A 85 9.21 -10.12 9.67
CA VAL A 85 10.20 -9.12 10.08
C VAL A 85 9.93 -8.57 11.48
N GLY A 86 10.99 -8.13 12.14
CA GLY A 86 10.96 -7.54 13.47
C GLY A 86 10.97 -6.02 13.48
N GLN A 87 10.74 -5.45 14.66
CA GLN A 87 10.85 -4.01 14.90
C GLN A 87 12.27 -3.52 14.59
N GLY A 88 12.39 -2.48 13.77
CA GLY A 88 13.64 -1.83 13.40
C GLY A 88 14.34 -2.48 12.19
N ASP A 89 13.78 -3.53 11.62
CA ASP A 89 14.34 -4.16 10.42
C ASP A 89 14.29 -3.23 9.21
N MET A 90 15.21 -3.47 8.27
CA MET A 90 15.19 -2.87 6.94
C MET A 90 14.60 -3.88 5.95
N ILE A 91 13.54 -3.46 5.28
CA ILE A 91 12.77 -4.26 4.32
C ILE A 91 13.07 -3.71 2.94
N LEU A 92 13.49 -4.57 2.01
CA LEU A 92 13.64 -4.23 0.60
C LEU A 92 12.57 -4.94 -0.22
N ILE A 93 11.80 -4.18 -1.01
CA ILE A 93 10.82 -4.74 -1.95
C ILE A 93 11.05 -4.19 -3.35
N SER A 94 10.60 -4.96 -4.35
CA SER A 94 10.54 -4.55 -5.74
C SER A 94 9.08 -4.26 -6.11
N LEU A 95 8.85 -3.25 -6.93
CA LEU A 95 7.51 -2.89 -7.42
C LEU A 95 7.54 -2.73 -8.94
N PRO A 96 6.42 -3.01 -9.65
CA PRO A 96 6.31 -2.78 -11.08
C PRO A 96 6.67 -1.36 -11.51
N SER A 97 6.17 -0.36 -10.78
CA SER A 97 6.38 1.05 -11.09
C SER A 97 6.79 1.83 -9.83
N PRO A 98 8.05 1.71 -9.36
CA PRO A 98 8.47 2.22 -8.06
C PRO A 98 8.08 3.68 -7.79
N ALA A 99 8.16 4.55 -8.81
CA ALA A 99 7.94 5.99 -8.69
C ALA A 99 6.55 6.37 -8.14
N THR A 100 5.53 5.51 -8.28
CA THR A 100 4.18 5.78 -7.76
C THR A 100 3.96 5.29 -6.33
N PHE A 101 4.96 4.67 -5.70
CA PHE A 101 4.81 4.09 -4.37
C PHE A 101 4.57 5.14 -3.27
N GLU A 102 5.27 6.27 -3.28
CA GLU A 102 5.13 7.27 -2.22
C GLU A 102 3.70 7.83 -2.10
N PRO A 103 3.04 8.26 -3.20
CA PRO A 103 1.62 8.59 -3.18
C PRO A 103 0.71 7.48 -2.64
N ILE A 104 0.96 6.23 -3.03
CA ILE A 104 0.20 5.07 -2.52
C ILE A 104 0.41 4.93 -1.01
N LEU A 105 1.64 5.04 -0.54
CA LEU A 105 1.94 4.98 0.88
C LEU A 105 1.24 6.11 1.64
N GLU A 106 1.27 7.33 1.13
CA GLU A 106 0.57 8.46 1.75
C GLU A 106 -0.95 8.23 1.81
N TYR A 107 -1.54 7.64 0.76
CA TYR A 107 -2.94 7.23 0.77
C TYR A 107 -3.24 6.22 1.88
N LEU A 108 -2.39 5.20 2.06
CA LEU A 108 -2.59 4.23 3.15
C LEU A 108 -2.57 4.90 4.53
N TYR A 109 -1.82 5.99 4.71
CA TYR A 109 -1.83 6.75 5.94
C TYR A 109 -3.04 7.64 6.09
N THR A 110 -3.46 8.33 5.04
CA THR A 110 -4.39 9.46 5.16
C THR A 110 -5.81 9.15 4.72
N GLY A 111 -6.03 8.11 3.92
CA GLY A 111 -7.31 7.82 3.28
C GLY A 111 -7.82 8.95 2.39
N ASN A 112 -6.92 9.82 1.91
CA ASN A 112 -7.32 11.01 1.17
C ASN A 112 -7.55 10.67 -0.30
N ASP A 113 -8.80 10.31 -0.62
CA ASP A 113 -9.23 9.95 -1.97
C ASP A 113 -9.00 11.08 -2.98
N ASP A 114 -9.39 12.32 -2.65
CA ASP A 114 -9.27 13.49 -3.52
C ASP A 114 -7.80 13.75 -3.89
N LYS A 115 -6.90 13.72 -2.89
CA LYS A 115 -5.47 13.93 -3.13
C LYS A 115 -4.88 12.84 -4.01
N LEU A 116 -5.27 11.58 -3.83
CA LEU A 116 -4.79 10.52 -4.69
C LEU A 116 -5.30 10.70 -6.12
N TYR A 117 -6.58 11.03 -6.29
CA TYR A 117 -7.18 11.28 -7.60
C TYR A 117 -6.46 12.40 -8.35
N ASP A 118 -6.16 13.52 -7.68
CA ASP A 118 -5.46 14.67 -8.26
C ASP A 118 -4.03 14.35 -8.73
N LEU A 119 -3.41 13.28 -8.23
CA LEU A 119 -2.08 12.83 -8.64
C LEU A 119 -2.09 11.93 -9.88
N LEU A 120 -3.27 11.41 -10.26
CA LEU A 120 -3.43 10.58 -11.44
C LEU A 120 -3.42 11.45 -12.71
N ASN A 121 -2.78 10.92 -13.76
CA ASN A 121 -2.81 11.48 -15.10
C ASN A 121 -2.67 10.34 -16.13
N LEU A 122 -2.81 10.69 -17.41
CA LEU A 122 -2.77 9.74 -18.51
C LEU A 122 -1.44 8.96 -18.62
N ASP A 123 -0.35 9.52 -18.09
CA ASP A 123 0.97 8.90 -18.16
C ASP A 123 1.21 7.92 -16.99
N ASN A 124 0.56 8.11 -15.83
CA ASN A 124 0.89 7.38 -14.60
C ASN A 124 -0.24 6.50 -14.05
N TYR A 125 -1.50 6.66 -14.46
CA TYR A 125 -2.62 5.94 -13.83
C TYR A 125 -2.47 4.41 -13.90
N TYR A 126 -1.89 3.90 -15.00
CA TYR A 126 -1.61 2.48 -15.16
C TYR A 126 -0.47 2.00 -14.25
N ASP A 127 0.56 2.83 -14.01
CA ASP A 127 1.63 2.54 -13.05
C ASP A 127 1.09 2.44 -11.62
N PHE A 128 0.16 3.33 -11.25
CA PHE A 128 -0.57 3.22 -10.00
C PHE A 128 -1.33 1.90 -9.92
N TRP A 129 -2.09 1.56 -10.97
CA TRP A 129 -2.86 0.32 -11.02
C TRP A 129 -1.98 -0.93 -10.81
N GLN A 130 -0.83 -1.01 -11.49
CA GLN A 130 0.08 -2.14 -11.37
C GLN A 130 0.59 -2.31 -9.93
N ASN A 131 0.98 -1.21 -9.28
CA ASN A 131 1.41 -1.25 -7.89
C ASN A 131 0.26 -1.60 -6.93
N VAL A 132 -0.93 -1.06 -7.13
CA VAL A 132 -2.13 -1.37 -6.31
C VAL A 132 -2.47 -2.86 -6.36
N VAL A 133 -2.39 -3.47 -7.55
CA VAL A 133 -2.58 -4.91 -7.73
C VAL A 133 -1.45 -5.70 -7.08
N CYS A 134 -0.19 -5.32 -7.33
CA CYS A 134 0.99 -5.99 -6.76
C CYS A 134 0.99 -5.99 -5.22
N LEU A 135 0.63 -4.86 -4.61
CA LEU A 135 0.50 -4.70 -3.17
C LEU A 135 -0.78 -5.33 -2.62
N GLY A 136 -1.67 -5.82 -3.47
CA GLY A 136 -2.92 -6.46 -3.06
C GLY A 136 -3.78 -5.56 -2.17
N LEU A 137 -3.94 -4.29 -2.56
CA LEU A 137 -4.73 -3.30 -1.82
C LEU A 137 -6.24 -3.46 -2.06
N GLY A 138 -7.05 -2.92 -1.15
CA GLY A 138 -8.51 -3.01 -1.14
C GLY A 138 -9.25 -2.32 -2.29
N SER A 139 -10.57 -2.40 -2.28
CA SER A 139 -11.44 -1.85 -3.34
C SER A 139 -11.40 -0.33 -3.43
N ASP A 140 -11.18 0.37 -2.33
CA ASP A 140 -11.36 1.82 -2.26
C ASP A 140 -10.34 2.53 -3.17
N ILE A 141 -9.05 2.24 -3.01
CA ILE A 141 -8.00 2.76 -3.89
C ILE A 141 -8.15 2.31 -5.35
N ARG A 142 -8.63 1.08 -5.58
CA ARG A 142 -8.89 0.57 -6.94
C ARG A 142 -9.97 1.37 -7.62
N ASN A 143 -11.04 1.70 -6.89
CA ASN A 143 -12.17 2.44 -7.42
C ASN A 143 -11.76 3.87 -7.82
N ILE A 144 -10.83 4.50 -7.10
CA ILE A 144 -10.28 5.82 -7.45
C ILE A 144 -9.58 5.75 -8.82
N ILE A 145 -8.67 4.79 -8.99
CA ILE A 145 -7.91 4.63 -10.24
C ILE A 145 -8.83 4.25 -11.41
N LEU A 146 -9.80 3.36 -11.17
CA LEU A 146 -10.79 2.99 -12.19
C LEU A 146 -11.70 4.16 -12.58
N SER A 147 -12.12 4.99 -11.61
CA SER A 147 -12.94 6.18 -11.88
C SER A 147 -12.17 7.18 -12.75
N PHE A 148 -10.87 7.38 -12.46
CA PHE A 148 -10.01 8.22 -13.30
C PHE A 148 -9.94 7.68 -14.74
N SER A 149 -9.68 6.38 -14.90
CA SER A 149 -9.61 5.73 -16.23
C SER A 149 -10.90 5.93 -17.03
N GLN A 150 -12.07 5.76 -16.41
CA GLN A 150 -13.36 5.90 -17.07
C GLN A 150 -13.67 7.35 -17.48
N ASN A 151 -13.23 8.32 -16.68
CA ASN A 151 -13.53 9.73 -16.93
C ASN A 151 -12.59 10.36 -17.97
N GLU A 152 -11.31 9.98 -17.97
CA GLU A 152 -10.27 10.71 -18.71
C GLU A 152 -9.64 9.92 -19.88
N VAL A 153 -9.75 8.58 -19.89
CA VAL A 153 -9.14 7.72 -20.93
C VAL A 153 -10.17 7.24 -21.96
N ASP A 154 -11.39 6.92 -21.54
CA ASP A 154 -12.45 6.37 -22.40
C ASP A 154 -13.25 7.46 -23.17
N ILE A 155 -12.62 8.59 -23.54
CA ILE A 155 -13.20 9.65 -24.39
C ILE A 155 -12.82 9.46 -25.87
#